data_AF-A0A4U7EYN9-F1
#
_entry.id   AF-A0A4U7EYN9-F1
#
_cell.length_a   1.000
_cell.length_b   1.000
_cell.length_c   1.000
_cell.angle_alpha   90.00
_cell.angle_beta   90.00
_cell.angle_gamma   90.00
#
_symmetry.space_group_name_H-M   'P 1'
#
loop_
_entity.id
_entity.type
_entity.pdbx_description
1 polymer ?
#
loop_
_entity_poly.entity_id
_entity_poly.type
_entity_poly.pdbx_seq_one_letter_code
_entity_poly.pdbx_strand_id
1 'polypeptide(L)' 'YERMRAWVGSPFTAGAVILLVATAFYHAQLGLQVVLEDYVGNKALQVAGIVAVKFLAAVLALTGILAVLSIAFGG' A
#
# COMPACT_ATOMS: atom_id res chain seq x y z
N TYR A 1 8.91 -20.50 2.23
CA TYR A 1 9.38 -19.37 3.06
C TYR A 1 10.82 -18.99 2.71
N GLU A 2 11.83 -19.83 2.96
CA GLU A 2 13.26 -19.54 2.71
C GLU A 2 13.60 -18.98 1.32
N ARG A 3 13.13 -19.62 0.24
CA ARG A 3 13.38 -19.12 -1.12
C ARG A 3 12.83 -17.71 -1.35
N MET A 4 11.68 -17.40 -0.75
CA MET A 4 11.06 -16.08 -0.85
C MET A 4 11.86 -15.05 -0.04
N ARG A 5 12.25 -15.40 1.19
CA ARG A 5 13.12 -14.57 2.03
C ARG A 5 14.43 -14.24 1.33
N ALA A 6 15.11 -15.23 0.74
CA ALA A 6 16.35 -15.03 -0.01
C ALA A 6 16.15 -14.16 -1.26
N TRP A 7 15.04 -14.35 -1.98
CA TRP A 7 14.73 -13.56 -3.17
C TRP A 7 14.43 -12.09 -2.82
N VAL A 8 13.58 -11.82 -1.81
CA VAL A 8 13.26 -10.46 -1.36
C VAL A 8 14.45 -9.78 -0.69
N GLY A 9 15.32 -10.53 -0.01
CA GLY A 9 16.51 -9.99 0.63
C GLY A 9 17.55 -9.41 -0.34
N SER A 10 17.46 -9.72 -1.64
CA SER A 10 18.26 -9.06 -2.68
C SER A 10 17.91 -7.56 -2.78
N PRO A 11 18.88 -6.64 -2.79
CA PRO A 11 18.61 -5.20 -2.88
C PRO A 11 17.74 -4.78 -4.08
N PHE A 12 17.97 -5.40 -5.23
CA PHE A 12 17.20 -5.11 -6.44
C PHE A 12 15.74 -5.55 -6.30
N THR A 13 15.52 -6.77 -5.80
CA THR A 13 14.17 -7.29 -5.57
C THR A 13 13.46 -6.50 -4.48
N ALA A 14 14.13 -6.20 -3.36
CA ALA A 14 13.57 -5.38 -2.28
C ALA A 14 13.09 -4.02 -2.80
N GLY A 15 13.92 -3.33 -3.59
CA GLY A 15 13.56 -2.08 -4.24
C GLY A 15 12.35 -2.21 -5.16
N ALA A 16 12.31 -3.26 -6.00
CA ALA A 16 11.18 -3.51 -6.90
C ALA A 16 9.88 -3.80 -6.14
N VAL A 17 9.93 -4.58 -5.05
CA VAL A 17 8.75 -4.89 -4.22
C VAL A 17 8.28 -3.64 -3.46
N ILE A 18 9.20 -2.80 -2.96
CA ILE A 18 8.86 -1.51 -2.33
C ILE A 18 8.12 -0.60 -3.32
N LEU A 19 8.65 -0.48 -4.54
CA LEU A 19 8.00 0.30 -5.60
C LEU A 19 6.62 -0.28 -5.93
N LEU A 20 6.51 -1.60 -6.07
CA LEU A 20 5.23 -2.28 -6.31
C LEU A 20 4.21 -1.97 -5.21
N VAL A 21 4.59 -2.11 -3.94
CA VAL A 21 3.72 -1.81 -2.79
C VAL A 21 3.27 -0.35 -2.81
N ALA A 22 4.21 0.58 -2.97
CA ALA A 22 3.93 2.01 -2.98
C ALA A 22 2.99 2.38 -4.14
N THR A 23 3.28 1.92 -5.36
CA THR A 23 2.46 2.19 -6.54
C THR A 23 1.10 1.52 -6.46
N ALA A 24 1.00 0.29 -5.96
CA ALA A 24 -0.26 -0.43 -5.84
C ALA A 24 -1.23 0.29 -4.88
N PHE A 25 -0.76 0.69 -3.69
CA PHE A 25 -1.61 1.42 -2.73
C PHE A 25 -1.90 2.85 -3.20
N TYR A 26 -0.97 3.50 -3.88
CA TYR A 26 -1.23 4.80 -4.51
C TYR A 26 -2.29 4.71 -5.61
N HIS A 27 -2.24 3.68 -6.45
CA HIS A 27 -3.25 3.45 -7.49
C HIS A 27 -4.61 3.08 -6.89
N ALA A 28 -4.63 2.17 -5.92
CA ALA A 28 -5.84 1.72 -5.26
C ALA A 28 -6.59 2.86 -4.56
N GLN A 29 -5.87 3.77 -3.87
CA GLN A 29 -6.53 4.91 -3.22
C GLN A 29 -7.16 5.88 -4.23
N LEU A 30 -6.51 6.14 -5.37
CA LEU A 30 -7.08 6.99 -6.43
C LEU A 30 -8.34 6.37 -7.03
N GLY A 31 -8.29 5.06 -7.34
CA GLY A 31 -9.43 4.34 -7.88
C GLY A 31 -10.62 4.28 -6.92
N LEU A 32 -10.35 4.01 -5.63
CA LEU A 32 -11.43 3.95 -4.65
C LEU A 32 -11.98 5.34 -4.30
N GLN A 33 -11.18 6.41 -4.42
CA GLN A 33 -11.67 7.78 -4.29
C GLN A 33 -12.78 8.07 -5.33
N VAL A 34 -12.55 7.77 -6.61
CA VAL A 34 -13.56 8.04 -7.65
C VAL A 34 -14.80 7.17 -7.48
N VAL A 35 -14.65 5.91 -7.03
CA VAL A 35 -15.80 5.07 -6.67
C VAL A 35 -16.62 5.69 -5.53
N LEU A 36 -15.98 6.24 -4.50
CA LEU A 36 -16.71 6.93 -3.43
C LEU A 36 -17.41 8.19 -3.94
N GLU A 37 -16.77 8.94 -4.83
CA GLU A 37 -17.33 10.14 -5.45
C GLU A 37 -18.55 9.83 -6.35
N ASP A 38 -18.54 8.70 -7.05
CA ASP A 38 -19.61 8.30 -7.97
C ASP A 38 -20.81 7.64 -7.26
N TYR A 39 -20.56 6.90 -6.18
CA TYR A 39 -21.58 6.02 -5.58
C TYR A 39 -22.06 6.44 -4.19
N VAL A 40 -21.44 7.41 -3.51
CA VAL A 40 -21.86 7.86 -2.18
C VAL A 40 -22.55 9.23 -2.24
N GLY A 41 -23.89 9.23 -2.24
CA GLY A 41 -24.68 10.47 -2.31
C GLY A 41 -24.67 11.33 -1.04
N ASN A 42 -24.36 10.76 0.13
CA ASN A 42 -24.23 11.53 1.37
C ASN A 42 -22.82 12.13 1.46
N LYS A 43 -22.72 13.47 1.41
CA LYS A 43 -21.43 14.16 1.34
C LYS A 43 -20.53 13.92 2.57
N ALA A 44 -21.10 13.83 3.76
CA ALA A 44 -20.34 13.59 4.98
C ALA A 44 -19.73 12.18 4.98
N LEU A 45 -20.52 11.17 4.58
CA LEU A 45 -20.03 9.79 4.44
C LEU A 45 -19.00 9.64 3.33
N GLN A 46 -19.19 10.34 2.21
CA GLN A 46 -18.23 10.36 1.11
C GLN A 46 -16.86 10.88 1.58
N VAL A 47 -16.84 12.03 2.27
CA VAL A 47 -15.59 12.63 2.77
C VAL A 47 -14.94 11.74 3.83
N ALA A 48 -15.72 11.22 4.78
CA ALA A 48 -15.22 10.29 5.79
C ALA A 48 -14.62 9.02 5.15
N GLY A 49 -15.27 8.47 4.12
CA GLY A 49 -14.78 7.34 3.35
C GLY A 49 -13.46 7.64 2.64
N ILE A 50 -13.34 8.79 1.97
CA ILE A 50 -12.11 9.19 1.26
C ILE A 50 -10.96 9.33 2.26
N VAL A 51 -11.19 9.95 3.42
CA VAL A 51 -10.19 10.07 4.49
C VAL A 51 -9.77 8.69 5.01
N ALA A 52 -10.72 7.80 5.28
CA ALA A 52 -10.44 6.45 5.73
C ALA A 52 -9.63 5.66 4.71
N VAL A 53 -9.98 5.72 3.42
CA VAL A 53 -9.24 5.05 2.34
C VAL A 53 -7.81 5.54 2.24
N LYS A 54 -7.59 6.86 2.27
CA LYS A 54 -6.25 7.46 2.24
C LYS A 54 -5.42 7.04 3.45
N PHE A 55 -6.02 7.06 4.64
CA PHE A 55 -5.35 6.64 5.86
C PHE A 55 -4.97 5.15 5.82
N LEU A 56 -5.91 4.28 5.44
CA LEU A 56 -5.65 2.84 5.33
C LEU A 56 -4.59 2.53 4.28
N ALA A 57 -4.63 3.19 3.11
CA ALA A 57 -3.62 3.03 2.07
C ALA A 57 -2.22 3.42 2.59
N ALA A 58 -2.11 4.54 3.33
CA ALA A 58 -0.85 4.97 3.92
C ALA A 58 -0.31 3.96 4.95
N VAL A 59 -1.17 3.49 5.86
CA VAL A 59 -0.79 2.50 6.88
C VAL A 59 -0.35 1.19 6.24
N LEU A 60 -1.13 0.65 5.30
CA LEU A 60 -0.82 -0.62 4.65
C LEU A 60 0.43 -0.54 3.78
N ALA A 61 0.62 0.56 3.05
CA ALA A 61 1.85 0.80 2.29
C ALA A 61 3.07 0.86 3.22
N LEU A 62 2.97 1.61 4.33
CA LEU A 62 4.05 1.70 5.32
C LEU A 62 4.36 0.32 5.92
N THR A 63 3.36 -0.43 6.36
CA THR A 63 3.55 -1.78 6.90
C THR A 63 4.22 -2.71 5.89
N GLY A 64 3.78 -2.69 4.62
CA GLY A 64 4.39 -3.48 3.56
C GLY A 64 5.84 -3.10 3.29
N ILE A 65 6.16 -1.80 3.24
CA ILE A 65 7.52 -1.31 3.05
C ILE A 65 8.41 -1.72 4.23
N LEU A 66 7.96 -1.52 5.47
CA LEU A 66 8.70 -1.92 6.67
C LEU A 66 8.95 -3.43 6.71
N ALA A 67 7.97 -4.25 6.28
CA ALA A 67 8.16 -5.70 6.19
C ALA A 67 9.25 -6.08 5.18
N VAL A 68 9.29 -5.44 4.00
CA VAL A 68 10.34 -5.69 3.00
C VAL A 68 11.71 -5.24 3.51
N LEU A 69 11.79 -4.06 4.14
CA LEU A 69 13.02 -3.56 4.73
C LEU A 69 13.53 -4.46 5.87
N SER A 70 12.62 -4.99 6.70
CA SER A 70 12.95 -5.96 7.74
C SER A 70 13.64 -7.18 7.14
N ILE A 71 13.09 -7.76 6.07
CA ILE A 71 13.68 -8.90 5.36
C ILE A 71 15.04 -8.53 4.74
N ALA A 72 15.15 -7.36 4.12
CA ALA A 72 16.36 -6.90 3.45
C ALA A 72 17.53 -6.66 4.41
N PHE A 73 17.25 -6.25 5.66
CA PHE A 73 18.27 -5.99 6.69
C PHE A 73 18.48 -7.14 7.68
N GLY A 74 17.91 -8.32 7.41
CA GLY A 74 18.20 -9.54 8.17
C GLY A 74 17.25 -9.82 9.35
N GLY A 75 16.16 -9.07 9.48
CA GLY A 75 15.02 -9.44 10.32
C GLY A 75 14.27 -10.66 9.80
#